data_AF-A0A523KDM4-F1
#
_entry.id   AF-A0A523KDM4-F1
#
_cell.length_a   1.000
_cell.length_b   1.000
_cell.length_c   1.000
_cell.angle_alpha   90.00
_cell.angle_beta   90.00
_cell.angle_gamma   90.00
#
_symmetry.space_group_name_H-M   'P 1'
#
loop_
_entity.id
_entity.type
_entity.pdbx_description
1 polymer ?
#
loop_
_entity_poly.entity_id
_entity_poly.type
_entity_poly.pdbx_seq_one_letter_code
_entity_poly.pdbx_strand_id
1 'polypeptide(L)'
;MLAERQSGLVIVDRFYYLHEADIARALLESFGIEAWLLDEHQIRQRWFLGGALGGIKVAVAPENGYRARCVLEEDRSGVLDSIDEQALPAHPDECCPRCDNPAASESTTQQLPGPFQWLVSIFFLAIGLLVPRRRFVVTRACGACGYEWSTTESR
;
A
#
# COMPACT_ATOMS: atom_id res chain seq x y z
N MET A 1 30.75 17.35 2.24
CA MET A 1 30.41 16.99 3.64
C MET A 1 29.63 15.68 3.79
N LEU A 2 29.16 15.01 2.72
CA LEU A 2 28.41 13.73 2.84
C LEU A 2 29.30 12.47 2.79
N ALA A 3 30.54 12.56 2.30
CA ALA A 3 31.41 11.40 2.10
C ALA A 3 32.04 10.83 3.38
N GLU A 4 32.21 11.65 4.44
CA GLU A 4 32.81 11.18 5.71
C GLU A 4 31.84 10.40 6.62
N ARG A 5 30.52 10.48 6.38
CA ARG A 5 29.54 9.75 7.20
C ARG A 5 29.45 8.24 6.87
N GLN A 6 30.03 7.78 5.77
CA GLN A 6 29.85 6.41 5.27
C GLN A 6 30.94 5.41 5.70
N SER A 7 32.07 5.89 6.23
CA SER A 7 33.27 5.08 6.55
C SER A 7 33.13 4.18 7.78
N GLY A 8 31.96 4.14 8.42
CA GLY A 8 31.72 3.33 9.63
C GLY A 8 30.33 2.74 9.72
N LEU A 9 29.52 2.71 8.65
CA LEU A 9 28.17 2.17 8.73
C LEU A 9 28.15 0.66 8.48
N VAL A 10 27.30 -0.06 9.22
CA VAL A 10 27.06 -1.49 9.04
C VAL A 10 25.73 -1.68 8.32
N ILE A 11 25.73 -2.46 7.25
CA ILE A 11 24.53 -2.83 6.51
C ILE A 11 23.77 -3.87 7.33
N VAL A 12 22.50 -3.59 7.62
CA VAL A 12 21.62 -4.48 8.39
C VAL A 12 20.68 -5.27 7.51
N ASP A 13 20.24 -4.69 6.38
CA ASP A 13 19.35 -5.37 5.43
C ASP A 13 19.43 -4.74 4.02
N ARG A 14 18.81 -5.41 3.04
CA ARG A 14 18.72 -4.98 1.63
C ARG A 14 17.32 -5.18 1.08
N PHE A 15 16.78 -4.13 0.47
CA PHE A 15 15.44 -4.15 -0.12
C PHE A 15 15.50 -3.96 -1.63
N TYR A 16 14.56 -4.58 -2.35
CA TYR A 16 14.50 -4.42 -3.80
C TYR A 16 13.82 -3.10 -4.18
N TYR A 17 12.81 -2.70 -3.41
CA TYR A 17 12.04 -1.49 -3.68
C TYR A 17 12.32 -0.38 -2.67
N LEU A 18 12.25 0.87 -3.16
CA LEU A 18 12.51 2.05 -2.34
C LEU A 18 11.52 2.24 -1.20
N HIS A 19 10.24 1.94 -1.46
CA HIS A 19 9.22 2.06 -0.43
C HIS A 19 9.43 1.09 0.74
N GLU A 20 9.91 -0.13 0.47
CA GLU A 20 10.25 -1.10 1.52
C GLU A 20 11.43 -0.60 2.37
N ALA A 21 12.48 -0.06 1.71
CA ALA A 21 13.62 0.52 2.40
C ALA A 21 13.25 1.74 3.26
N ASP A 22 12.35 2.59 2.75
CA ASP A 22 11.84 3.74 3.50
C ASP A 22 11.01 3.30 4.73
N ILE A 23 10.19 2.24 4.60
CA ILE A 23 9.44 1.66 5.74
C ILE A 23 10.42 1.10 6.78
N ALA A 24 11.43 0.35 6.36
CA ALA A 24 12.45 -0.18 7.25
C ALA A 24 13.24 0.93 7.96
N ARG A 25 13.59 2.01 7.25
CA ARG A 25 14.22 3.20 7.87
C ARG A 25 13.30 3.83 8.91
N ALA A 26 12.04 4.11 8.55
CA ALA A 26 11.07 4.72 9.46
C ALA A 26 10.82 3.85 10.71
N LEU A 27 10.79 2.52 10.54
CA LEU A 27 10.70 1.57 11.64
C LEU A 27 11.90 1.73 12.57
N LEU A 28 13.13 1.64 12.07
CA LEU A 28 14.35 1.80 12.88
C LEU A 28 14.39 3.16 13.60
N GLU A 29 14.02 4.24 12.91
CA GLU A 29 13.96 5.60 13.47
C GLU A 29 12.93 5.69 14.59
N SER A 30 11.79 4.99 14.49
CA SER A 30 10.77 4.94 15.56
C SER A 30 11.29 4.29 16.86
N PHE A 31 12.29 3.42 16.76
CA PHE A 31 13.00 2.83 17.90
C PHE A 31 14.24 3.66 18.33
N GLY A 32 14.42 4.85 17.76
CA GLY A 32 15.54 5.74 18.04
C GLY A 32 16.87 5.28 17.44
N ILE A 33 16.84 4.46 16.38
CA ILE A 33 18.03 4.02 15.65
C ILE A 33 18.13 4.84 14.37
N GLU A 34 19.16 5.70 14.27
CA GLU A 34 19.42 6.44 13.03
C GLU A 34 19.87 5.47 11.93
N ALA A 35 19.19 5.54 10.77
CA ALA A 35 19.40 4.64 9.65
C ALA A 35 19.57 5.44 8.34
N TRP A 36 20.45 4.94 7.46
CA TRP A 36 20.80 5.58 6.20
C TRP A 36 20.58 4.61 5.03
N LEU A 37 20.14 5.17 3.89
CA LEU A 37 19.98 4.44 2.64
C LEU A 37 21.16 4.77 1.72
N LEU A 38 22.05 3.80 1.45
CA LEU A 38 23.31 4.06 0.75
C LEU A 38 23.18 4.21 -0.77
N ASP A 39 22.11 3.67 -1.37
CA ASP A 39 21.93 3.58 -2.84
C ASP A 39 20.61 4.25 -3.33
N GLU A 40 19.93 5.01 -2.46
CA GLU A 40 18.60 5.59 -2.72
C GLU A 40 18.57 6.45 -3.99
N HIS A 41 19.50 7.41 -4.12
CA HIS A 41 19.45 8.40 -5.19
C HIS A 41 19.67 7.79 -6.58
N GLN A 42 20.48 6.73 -6.68
CA GLN A 42 20.75 6.05 -7.95
C GLN A 42 19.54 5.20 -8.38
N ILE A 43 18.96 4.44 -7.45
CA ILE A 43 17.82 3.56 -7.75
C ILE A 43 16.54 4.36 -8.02
N ARG A 44 16.35 5.50 -7.33
CA ARG A 44 15.21 6.42 -7.57
C ARG A 44 15.18 6.95 -9.01
N GLN A 45 16.36 7.23 -9.60
CA GLN A 45 16.46 7.75 -10.97
C GLN A 45 16.54 6.63 -12.02
N ARG A 46 17.11 5.48 -11.66
CA ARG A 46 17.39 4.38 -12.59
C ARG A 46 16.92 3.05 -12.01
N TRP A 47 15.60 2.87 -11.95
CA TRP A 47 14.95 1.70 -11.35
C TRP A 47 15.49 0.36 -11.89
N PHE A 48 15.84 0.29 -13.19
CA PHE A 48 16.35 -0.93 -13.83
C PHE A 48 17.74 -1.37 -13.32
N LEU A 49 18.48 -0.50 -12.61
CA LEU A 49 19.76 -0.84 -11.99
C LEU A 49 19.61 -1.54 -10.63
N GLY A 50 18.39 -1.65 -10.07
CA GLY A 50 18.16 -2.24 -8.74
C GLY A 50 18.70 -3.67 -8.62
N GLY A 51 18.52 -4.49 -9.66
CA GLY A 51 19.05 -5.86 -9.70
C GLY A 51 20.59 -5.95 -9.83
N ALA A 52 21.23 -4.96 -10.46
CA ALA A 52 22.68 -4.92 -10.63
C ALA A 52 23.42 -4.38 -9.40
N LEU A 53 22.76 -3.54 -8.59
CA LEU A 53 23.35 -2.91 -7.40
C LEU A 53 23.15 -3.75 -6.11
N GLY A 54 22.40 -4.85 -6.21
CA GLY A 54 22.09 -5.71 -5.07
C GLY A 54 21.04 -5.11 -4.14
N GLY A 55 20.17 -4.24 -4.66
CA GLY A 55 19.12 -3.56 -3.90
C GLY A 55 19.61 -2.33 -3.12
N ILE A 56 18.66 -1.71 -2.42
CA ILE A 56 18.86 -0.56 -1.54
C ILE A 56 19.31 -1.07 -0.18
N LYS A 57 20.50 -0.68 0.26
CA LYS A 57 21.07 -1.09 1.56
C LYS A 57 20.61 -0.13 2.65
N VAL A 58 20.02 -0.69 3.70
CA VAL A 58 19.77 0.02 4.97
C VAL A 58 20.99 -0.19 5.85
N ALA A 59 21.61 0.91 6.28
CA ALA A 59 22.81 0.89 7.10
C ALA A 59 22.61 1.72 8.37
N VAL A 60 23.26 1.32 9.46
CA VAL A 60 23.20 1.97 10.78
C VAL A 60 24.59 2.10 11.37
N ALA A 61 24.74 2.88 12.45
CA ALA A 61 25.97 2.92 13.22
C ALA A 61 26.31 1.51 13.78
N PRO A 62 27.58 1.11 13.87
CA PRO A 62 27.98 -0.26 14.26
C PRO A 62 27.42 -0.68 15.62
N GLU A 63 27.39 0.27 16.56
CA GLU A 63 26.82 0.13 17.90
C GLU A 63 25.34 -0.30 17.91
N ASN A 64 24.58 0.08 16.88
CA ASN A 64 23.16 -0.26 16.75
C ASN A 64 22.91 -1.47 15.83
N GLY A 65 23.95 -2.03 15.19
CA GLY A 65 23.78 -3.03 14.13
C GLY A 65 23.14 -4.36 14.58
N TYR A 66 23.33 -4.77 15.83
CA TYR A 66 22.63 -5.94 16.38
C TYR A 66 21.15 -5.63 16.65
N ARG A 67 20.91 -4.54 17.38
CA ARG A 67 19.57 -4.11 17.78
C ARG A 67 18.68 -3.81 16.56
N ALA A 68 19.23 -3.20 15.52
CA ALA A 68 18.53 -2.93 14.27
C ALA A 68 18.08 -4.21 13.56
N ARG A 69 18.91 -5.25 13.51
CA ARG A 69 18.53 -6.54 12.92
C ARG A 69 17.40 -7.20 13.71
N CYS A 70 17.46 -7.19 15.04
CA CYS A 70 16.39 -7.72 15.87
C CYS A 70 15.05 -7.00 15.63
N VAL A 71 15.06 -5.67 15.46
CA VAL A 71 13.84 -4.90 15.16
C VAL A 71 13.28 -5.25 13.77
N LEU A 72 14.14 -5.42 12.76
CA LEU A 72 13.71 -5.76 11.40
C LEU A 72 13.21 -7.21 11.27
N GLU A 73 13.74 -8.13 12.07
CA GLU A 73 13.32 -9.54 12.10
C GLU A 73 12.08 -9.79 12.97
N GLU A 74 11.68 -8.83 13.82
CA GLU A 74 10.52 -8.98 14.70
C GLU A 74 9.23 -9.07 13.87
N ASP A 75 8.58 -10.24 13.89
CA ASP A 75 7.25 -10.40 13.31
C ASP A 75 6.19 -9.81 14.24
N ARG A 76 5.59 -8.71 13.78
CA ARG A 76 4.55 -7.95 14.51
C ARG A 76 3.16 -8.18 13.93
N SER A 77 3.01 -9.13 13.00
CA SER A 77 1.73 -9.45 12.37
C SER A 77 0.65 -9.85 13.39
N GLY A 78 1.03 -10.56 14.46
CA GLY A 78 0.10 -10.98 15.52
C GLY A 78 -0.55 -9.84 16.32
N VAL A 79 -0.07 -8.59 16.20
CA VAL A 79 -0.78 -7.43 16.75
C VAL A 79 -2.14 -7.25 16.07
N LEU A 80 -2.23 -7.55 14.77
CA LEU A 80 -3.46 -7.42 14.00
C LEU A 80 -4.54 -8.40 14.47
N ASP A 81 -4.16 -9.59 14.94
CA ASP A 81 -5.11 -10.59 15.46
C ASP A 81 -5.89 -10.13 16.69
N SER A 82 -5.34 -9.15 17.43
CA SER A 82 -5.98 -8.58 18.62
C SER A 82 -6.98 -7.46 18.32
N ILE A 83 -7.06 -7.02 17.06
CA ILE A 83 -7.95 -5.96 16.62
C ILE A 83 -9.32 -6.58 16.33
N ASP A 84 -10.33 -6.22 17.12
CA ASP A 84 -11.71 -6.51 16.79
C ASP A 84 -12.17 -5.60 15.65
N GLU A 85 -12.08 -6.13 14.42
CA GLU A 85 -12.49 -5.41 13.21
C GLU A 85 -13.96 -4.96 13.25
N GLN A 86 -14.82 -5.68 13.99
CA GLN A 86 -16.24 -5.33 14.09
C GLN A 86 -16.49 -4.17 15.08
N ALA A 87 -15.56 -3.91 15.98
CA ALA A 87 -15.62 -2.78 16.91
C ALA A 87 -15.04 -1.48 16.30
N LEU A 88 -14.42 -1.55 15.13
CA LEU A 88 -13.94 -0.36 14.42
C LEU A 88 -15.13 0.50 13.95
N PRO A 89 -15.00 1.84 13.99
CA PRO A 89 -16.04 2.70 13.45
C PRO A 89 -16.18 2.47 11.94
N ALA A 90 -17.42 2.28 11.48
CA ALA A 90 -17.73 2.15 10.07
C ALA A 90 -17.23 3.37 9.29
N HIS A 91 -16.72 3.16 8.07
CA HIS A 91 -16.32 4.27 7.22
C HIS A 91 -17.57 5.10 6.86
N PRO A 92 -17.47 6.44 6.70
CA PRO A 92 -18.63 7.26 6.33
C PRO A 92 -19.38 6.78 5.08
N ASP A 93 -18.68 6.12 4.15
CA ASP A 93 -19.27 5.57 2.92
C ASP A 93 -20.11 4.29 3.16
N GLU A 94 -19.93 3.64 4.30
CA GLU A 94 -20.65 2.44 4.75
C GLU A 94 -21.87 2.81 5.60
N CYS A 95 -21.93 4.05 6.10
CA CYS A 95 -23.07 4.57 6.83
C CYS A 95 -24.23 4.93 5.89
N CYS A 96 -25.45 4.66 6.35
CA CYS A 96 -26.65 5.05 5.62
C CYS A 96 -26.78 6.58 5.63
N PRO A 97 -26.90 7.26 4.48
CA PRO A 97 -27.01 8.72 4.40
C PRO A 97 -28.30 9.28 5.02
N ARG A 98 -29.23 8.41 5.43
CA ARG A 98 -30.52 8.79 6.00
C ARG A 98 -30.59 8.67 7.52
N CYS A 99 -29.95 7.66 8.10
CA CYS A 99 -30.07 7.36 9.54
C CYS A 99 -28.73 7.08 10.23
N ASP A 100 -27.61 7.22 9.51
CA ASP A 100 -26.24 7.07 10.01
C ASP A 100 -25.90 5.72 10.64
N ASN A 101 -26.76 4.72 10.44
CA ASN A 101 -26.48 3.34 10.83
C ASN A 101 -25.67 2.63 9.74
N PRO A 102 -24.79 1.69 10.12
CA PRO A 102 -24.00 0.92 9.15
C PRO A 102 -24.90 0.08 8.23
N ALA A 103 -24.42 -0.15 7.00
CA ALA A 103 -25.08 -1.04 6.06
C ALA A 103 -25.22 -2.46 6.64
N ALA A 104 -26.37 -3.10 6.44
CA ALA A 104 -26.62 -4.46 6.91
C ALA A 104 -26.28 -5.51 5.84
N SER A 105 -26.36 -5.13 4.56
CA SER A 105 -25.97 -5.98 3.45
C SER A 105 -25.37 -5.16 2.32
N GLU A 106 -24.37 -5.76 1.68
CA GLU A 106 -23.69 -5.22 0.52
C GLU A 106 -23.72 -6.26 -0.61
N SER A 107 -24.03 -5.82 -1.82
CA SER A 107 -23.91 -6.61 -3.03
C SER A 107 -23.15 -5.83 -4.09
N THR A 108 -22.12 -6.47 -4.67
CA THR A 108 -21.36 -5.89 -5.77
C THR A 108 -21.88 -6.45 -7.08
N THR A 109 -22.35 -5.56 -7.95
CA THR A 109 -22.77 -5.95 -9.31
C THR A 109 -21.83 -5.31 -10.32
N GLN A 110 -21.27 -6.14 -11.20
CA GLN A 110 -20.54 -5.64 -12.36
C GLN A 110 -21.54 -5.09 -13.37
N GLN A 111 -21.48 -3.79 -13.67
CA GLN A 111 -22.26 -3.25 -14.78
C GLN A 111 -21.67 -3.80 -16.08
N LEU A 112 -22.41 -4.73 -16.71
CA LEU A 112 -22.09 -5.13 -18.07
C LEU A 112 -22.27 -3.91 -18.97
N PRO A 113 -21.21 -3.51 -19.69
CA PRO A 113 -21.27 -2.31 -20.49
C PRO A 113 -22.11 -2.55 -21.74
N GLY A 114 -22.83 -1.52 -22.20
CA GLY A 114 -23.68 -1.61 -23.39
C GLY A 114 -22.88 -1.99 -24.66
N PRO A 115 -23.55 -2.40 -25.75
CA PRO A 115 -22.88 -2.95 -26.95
C PRO A 115 -21.84 -2.02 -27.56
N PHE A 116 -22.04 -0.70 -27.43
CA PHE A 116 -21.10 0.34 -27.88
C PHE A 116 -19.74 0.28 -27.18
N GLN A 117 -19.71 -0.05 -25.90
CA GLN A 117 -18.50 -0.04 -25.09
C GLN A 117 -17.65 -1.31 -25.32
N TRP A 118 -18.25 -2.41 -25.80
CA TRP A 118 -17.53 -3.57 -26.33
C TRP A 118 -16.75 -3.23 -27.61
N LEU A 119 -17.39 -2.53 -28.55
CA LEU A 119 -16.76 -2.10 -29.80
C LEU A 119 -15.59 -1.13 -29.54
N VAL A 120 -15.77 -0.18 -28.63
CA VAL A 120 -14.70 0.72 -28.18
C VAL A 120 -13.56 -0.09 -27.55
N SER A 121 -13.85 -1.08 -26.71
CA SER A 121 -12.80 -1.89 -26.06
C SER A 121 -11.96 -2.70 -27.06
N ILE A 122 -12.58 -3.27 -28.11
CA ILE A 122 -11.86 -3.99 -29.19
C ILE A 122 -10.97 -3.02 -29.98
N PHE A 123 -11.49 -1.82 -30.30
CA PHE A 123 -10.74 -0.81 -31.03
C PHE A 123 -9.50 -0.32 -30.26
N PHE A 124 -9.64 -0.05 -28.96
CA PHE A 124 -8.51 0.37 -28.11
C PHE A 124 -7.50 -0.76 -27.85
N LEU A 125 -7.95 -2.02 -27.74
CA LEU A 125 -7.08 -3.20 -27.68
C LEU A 125 -6.21 -3.33 -28.94
N ALA A 126 -6.78 -3.10 -30.12
CA ALA A 126 -6.06 -3.15 -31.40
C ALA A 126 -5.04 -2.02 -31.57
N ILE A 127 -5.29 -0.86 -30.95
CA ILE A 127 -4.42 0.33 -31.00
C ILE A 127 -3.34 0.32 -29.89
N GLY A 128 -3.38 -0.66 -28.98
CA GLY A 128 -2.43 -0.74 -27.86
C GLY A 128 -2.63 0.36 -26.81
N LEU A 129 -3.80 0.98 -26.78
CA LEU A 129 -4.13 2.11 -25.91
C LEU A 129 -5.11 1.68 -24.82
N LEU A 130 -5.00 2.33 -23.67
CA LEU A 130 -5.64 2.01 -22.39
C LEU A 130 -7.07 1.44 -22.50
N VAL A 131 -7.29 0.29 -21.87
CA VAL A 131 -8.60 -0.38 -21.77
C VAL A 131 -9.60 0.53 -21.02
N PRO A 132 -10.85 0.68 -21.49
CA PRO A 132 -11.87 1.40 -20.73
C PRO A 132 -12.13 0.68 -19.40
N ARG A 133 -11.93 1.39 -18.28
CA ARG A 133 -12.14 0.87 -16.92
C ARG A 133 -13.55 0.29 -16.77
N ARG A 134 -13.62 -0.96 -16.32
CA ARG A 134 -14.88 -1.59 -15.92
C ARG A 134 -15.40 -0.86 -14.69
N ARG A 135 -16.67 -0.45 -14.70
CA ARG A 135 -17.31 0.19 -13.54
C ARG A 135 -17.94 -0.87 -12.67
N PHE A 136 -17.65 -0.81 -11.38
CA PHE A 136 -18.31 -1.62 -10.37
C PHE A 136 -19.33 -0.74 -9.65
N VAL A 137 -20.54 -1.27 -9.46
CA VAL A 137 -21.58 -0.62 -8.67
C VAL A 137 -21.79 -1.47 -7.43
N VAL A 138 -21.59 -0.84 -6.29
CA VAL A 138 -21.84 -1.44 -4.98
C VAL A 138 -23.21 -0.95 -4.52
N THR A 139 -24.14 -1.88 -4.32
CA THR A 139 -25.47 -1.62 -3.77
C THR A 139 -25.53 -2.05 -2.32
N ARG A 140 -25.98 -1.15 -1.44
CA ARG A 140 -26.06 -1.36 0.01
C ARG A 140 -27.49 -1.14 0.50
N ALA A 141 -27.89 -1.90 1.52
CA ALA A 141 -29.18 -1.73 2.18
C ALA A 141 -28.99 -1.54 3.69
N CYS A 142 -29.70 -0.57 4.27
CA CYS A 142 -29.67 -0.32 5.71
C CYS A 142 -30.63 -1.27 6.43
N GLY A 143 -30.13 -2.01 7.43
CA GLY A 143 -30.96 -2.88 8.26
C GLY A 143 -31.91 -2.15 9.21
N ALA A 144 -31.62 -0.88 9.54
CA ALA A 144 -32.42 -0.09 10.48
C ALA A 144 -33.57 0.68 9.82
N CYS A 145 -33.37 1.23 8.61
CA CYS A 145 -34.37 2.05 7.93
C CYS A 145 -34.84 1.50 6.57
N GLY A 146 -34.22 0.44 6.06
CA GLY A 146 -34.55 -0.16 4.78
C GLY A 146 -34.19 0.69 3.55
N TYR A 147 -33.41 1.77 3.72
CA TYR A 147 -32.96 2.59 2.60
C TYR A 147 -31.88 1.86 1.80
N GLU A 148 -32.03 1.85 0.49
CA GLU A 148 -31.05 1.31 -0.46
C GLU A 148 -30.29 2.45 -1.15
N TRP A 149 -28.97 2.33 -1.23
CA TRP A 149 -28.13 3.28 -1.96
C TRP A 149 -27.05 2.55 -2.76
N SER A 150 -26.58 3.21 -3.82
CA SER A 150 -25.53 2.68 -4.68
C SER A 150 -24.36 3.64 -4.79
N THR A 151 -23.15 3.16 -4.57
CA THR A 151 -21.91 3.91 -4.80
C THR A 151 -21.17 3.31 -6.00
N THR A 152 -20.71 4.17 -6.90
CA THR A 152 -19.88 3.74 -8.04
C THR A 152 -18.44 3.73 -7.60
N GLU A 153 -17.82 2.56 -7.58
CA GLU A 153 -16.39 2.44 -7.27
C GLU A 153 -15.60 2.31 -8.59
N SER A 154 -14.70 3.25 -8.82
CA SER A 154 -13.79 3.24 -9.97
C SER A 154 -12.42 2.72 -9.55
N ARG A 155 -12.13 1.44 -9.82
CA ARG A 155 -10.82 0.83 -9.59
C ARG A 155 -9.92 0.96 -10.83
#